data_AF-A0A538AI23-F1
#
_entry.id   AF-A0A538AI23-F1
#
_cell.length_a   1.000
_cell.length_b   1.000
_cell.length_c   1.000
_cell.angle_alpha   90.00
_cell.angle_beta   90.00
_cell.angle_gamma   90.00
#
_symmetry.space_group_name_H-M   'P 1'
#
loop_
_entity.id
_entity.type
_entity.pdbx_description
1 polymer ?
#
loop_
_entity_poly.entity_id
_entity_poly.type
_entity_poly.pdbx_seq_one_letter_code
_entity_poly.pdbx_strand_id
1 'polypeptide(L)'
;MYDAFTTRYTFACPRRGETRVRLSAFRVLDRLPGAEHPAVFRVVFDCPCGEEHPGLVSDDELDWAPLGLGEERFLNLMTARLEQAADELAEQAVRRIRAGDWPWSFYCYPEDRPRPVYPSSFFLLAPGDGTLGLAVRCPACGRVSVNLVSHEHVDLPFHNDREIGVVPHVFATDAEHMVEEFRTELDS
;
A
#
# COMPACT_ATOMS: atom_id res chain seq x y z
N MET A 1 0.75 -14.55 3.40
CA MET A 1 2.19 -14.50 3.70
C MET A 1 2.89 -13.54 2.75
N TYR A 2 3.38 -12.42 3.28
CA TYR A 2 4.21 -11.46 2.56
C TYR A 2 5.67 -11.93 2.46
N ASP A 3 6.27 -11.74 1.28
CA ASP A 3 7.69 -11.99 0.98
C ASP A 3 8.38 -10.64 0.75
N ALA A 4 9.23 -10.22 1.69
CA ALA A 4 9.93 -8.95 1.66
C ALA A 4 10.96 -8.85 0.52
N PHE A 5 11.57 -9.98 0.09
CA PHE A 5 12.58 -9.97 -0.97
C PHE A 5 11.98 -9.69 -2.33
N THR A 6 10.80 -10.26 -2.60
CA THR A 6 10.12 -10.10 -3.89
C THR A 6 8.98 -9.06 -3.86
N THR A 7 8.69 -8.52 -2.68
CA THR A 7 7.55 -7.64 -2.35
C THR A 7 6.23 -8.22 -2.86
N ARG A 8 5.97 -9.50 -2.52
CA ARG A 8 4.79 -10.24 -2.99
C ARG A 8 4.01 -10.83 -1.84
N TYR A 9 2.70 -10.84 -2.01
CA TYR A 9 1.74 -11.52 -1.15
C TYR A 9 1.43 -12.89 -1.73
N THR A 10 1.54 -13.92 -0.88
CA THR A 10 1.15 -15.29 -1.22
C THR A 10 -0.29 -15.52 -0.81
N PHE A 11 -1.13 -15.89 -1.79
CA PHE A 11 -2.53 -16.25 -1.61
C PHE A 11 -2.84 -17.62 -2.20
N ALA A 12 -3.92 -18.24 -1.74
CA ALA A 12 -4.43 -19.48 -2.32
C ALA A 12 -5.11 -19.19 -3.68
N CYS A 13 -4.84 -20.02 -4.67
CA CYS A 13 -5.51 -20.00 -5.96
C CYS A 13 -6.16 -21.37 -6.22
N PRO A 14 -7.49 -21.45 -6.42
CA PRO A 14 -8.17 -22.73 -6.67
C PRO A 14 -7.64 -23.52 -7.86
N ARG A 15 -7.07 -22.84 -8.88
CA ARG A 15 -6.53 -23.50 -10.09
C ARG A 15 -5.05 -23.88 -9.98
N ARG A 16 -4.26 -23.16 -9.20
CA ARG A 16 -2.79 -23.30 -9.14
C ARG A 16 -2.27 -23.71 -7.75
N GLY A 17 -3.16 -23.88 -6.77
CA GLY A 17 -2.81 -24.10 -5.36
C GLY A 17 -2.45 -22.79 -4.68
N GLU A 18 -1.30 -22.23 -5.04
CA GLU A 18 -0.79 -20.97 -4.50
C GLU A 18 -0.39 -20.01 -5.63
N THR A 19 -0.48 -18.72 -5.34
CA THR A 19 -0.03 -17.66 -6.24
C THR A 19 0.63 -16.55 -5.46
N ARG A 20 1.52 -15.82 -6.12
CA ARG A 20 2.23 -14.66 -5.56
C ARG A 20 1.91 -13.43 -6.38
N VAL A 21 1.34 -12.42 -5.74
CA VAL A 21 0.88 -11.18 -6.38
C VAL A 21 1.48 -9.96 -5.68
N ARG A 22 1.59 -8.84 -6.39
CA ARG A 22 2.05 -7.56 -5.82
C ARG A 22 0.88 -6.78 -5.23
N LEU A 23 1.16 -5.69 -4.53
CA LEU A 23 0.12 -4.80 -3.99
C LEU A 23 -0.70 -4.18 -5.13
N SER A 24 -0.08 -3.85 -6.27
CA SER A 24 -0.78 -3.33 -7.45
C SER A 24 -1.81 -4.29 -8.07
N ALA A 25 -1.72 -5.58 -7.77
CA ALA A 25 -2.69 -6.58 -8.20
C ALA A 25 -3.95 -6.62 -7.30
N PHE A 26 -3.96 -5.87 -6.19
CA PHE A 26 -5.13 -5.79 -5.34
C PHE A 26 -6.17 -4.90 -6.04
N ARG A 27 -7.45 -5.14 -5.73
CA ARG A 27 -8.59 -4.43 -6.32
C ARG A 27 -9.45 -3.81 -5.23
N VAL A 28 -9.79 -4.60 -4.22
CA VAL A 28 -10.61 -4.17 -3.08
C VAL A 28 -9.97 -4.65 -1.79
N LEU A 29 -9.95 -3.80 -0.76
CA LEU A 29 -9.53 -4.17 0.59
C LEU A 29 -10.62 -3.77 1.60
N ASP A 30 -11.19 -4.76 2.26
CA ASP A 30 -12.22 -4.56 3.29
C ASP A 30 -11.73 -5.03 4.64
N ARG A 31 -11.79 -4.17 5.65
CA ARG A 31 -11.57 -4.60 7.03
C ARG A 31 -12.74 -5.47 7.50
N LEU A 32 -12.43 -6.68 7.95
CA LEU A 32 -13.44 -7.56 8.55
C LEU A 32 -13.80 -7.08 9.97
N PRO A 33 -15.08 -7.17 10.36
CA PRO A 33 -15.50 -6.86 11.72
C PRO A 33 -14.89 -7.88 12.69
N GLY A 34 -14.33 -7.41 13.81
CA GLY A 34 -13.68 -8.29 14.77
C GLY A 34 -12.72 -7.57 15.70
N ALA A 35 -11.63 -8.26 16.06
CA ALA A 35 -10.60 -7.73 16.94
C ALA A 35 -9.98 -6.44 16.38
N GLU A 36 -9.73 -5.49 17.26
CA GLU A 36 -9.01 -4.27 16.86
C GLU A 36 -7.58 -4.61 16.43
N HIS A 37 -6.94 -5.60 17.06
CA HIS A 37 -5.64 -6.15 16.66
C HIS A 37 -5.52 -7.66 16.94
N PRO A 38 -4.97 -8.45 15.99
CA PRO A 38 -4.63 -8.03 14.63
C PRO A 38 -5.90 -7.80 13.80
N ALA A 39 -5.95 -6.68 13.08
CA ALA A 39 -7.04 -6.39 12.16
C ALA A 39 -6.89 -7.26 10.91
N VAL A 40 -7.96 -7.96 10.52
CA VAL A 40 -7.94 -8.82 9.32
C VAL A 40 -8.66 -8.13 8.18
N PHE A 41 -8.04 -8.13 7.02
CA PHE A 41 -8.56 -7.57 5.79
C PHE A 41 -8.89 -8.68 4.80
N ARG A 42 -10.06 -8.58 4.20
CA ARG A 42 -10.43 -9.33 3.00
C ARG A 42 -9.95 -8.53 1.79
N VAL A 43 -9.12 -9.16 0.98
CA VAL A 43 -8.58 -8.56 -0.24
C VAL A 43 -9.16 -9.30 -1.44
N VAL A 44 -9.67 -8.57 -2.42
CA VAL A 44 -9.90 -9.11 -3.76
C VAL A 44 -8.66 -8.78 -4.60
N PHE A 45 -8.03 -9.81 -5.16
CA PHE A 45 -6.83 -9.65 -5.98
C PHE A 45 -7.01 -10.28 -7.35
N ASP A 46 -6.36 -9.67 -8.34
CA ASP A 46 -6.26 -10.15 -9.70
C ASP A 46 -5.23 -11.29 -9.77
N CYS A 47 -5.71 -12.52 -9.96
CA CYS A 47 -4.85 -13.68 -9.98
C CYS A 47 -4.26 -13.90 -11.38
N PRO A 48 -2.96 -14.27 -11.50
CA PRO A 48 -2.35 -14.69 -12.76
C PRO A 48 -3.00 -15.91 -13.46
N CYS A 49 -4.03 -16.53 -12.86
CA CYS A 49 -4.87 -17.52 -13.51
C CYS A 49 -5.93 -16.90 -14.45
N GLY A 50 -6.15 -15.59 -14.39
CA GLY A 50 -7.13 -14.85 -15.18
C GLY A 50 -8.48 -14.60 -14.50
N GLU A 51 -8.60 -14.87 -13.20
CA GLU A 51 -9.81 -14.66 -12.40
C GLU A 51 -9.47 -13.87 -11.14
N GLU A 52 -10.41 -13.10 -10.60
CA GLU A 52 -10.25 -12.45 -9.30
C GLU A 52 -10.56 -13.43 -8.17
N HIS A 53 -9.78 -13.35 -7.09
CA HIS A 53 -9.91 -14.25 -5.95
C HIS A 53 -9.91 -13.48 -4.63
N PRO A 54 -10.69 -13.94 -3.63
CA PRO A 54 -10.59 -13.41 -2.28
C PRO A 54 -9.36 -14.00 -1.56
N GLY A 55 -8.65 -13.14 -0.84
CA GLY A 55 -7.57 -13.47 0.08
C GLY A 55 -7.81 -12.83 1.44
N LEU A 56 -7.13 -13.35 2.46
CA LEU A 56 -7.10 -12.75 3.80
C LEU A 56 -5.66 -12.31 4.10
N VAL A 57 -5.53 -11.14 4.70
CA VAL A 57 -4.25 -10.55 5.09
C VAL A 57 -4.44 -9.78 6.41
N SER A 58 -3.44 -9.78 7.29
CA SER A 58 -3.49 -8.97 8.51
C SER A 58 -2.94 -7.56 8.30
N ASP A 59 -3.24 -6.64 9.22
CA ASP A 59 -2.57 -5.35 9.36
C ASP A 59 -1.05 -5.51 9.49
N ASP A 60 -0.58 -6.52 10.23
CA ASP A 60 0.85 -6.84 10.31
C ASP A 60 1.49 -7.12 8.93
N GLU A 61 0.81 -7.88 8.07
CA GLU A 61 1.30 -8.20 6.73
C GLU A 61 1.15 -7.04 5.73
N LEU A 62 0.14 -6.18 5.92
CA LEU A 62 -0.10 -5.01 5.06
C LEU A 62 0.80 -3.83 5.39
N ASP A 63 0.94 -3.50 6.67
CA ASP A 63 1.50 -2.21 7.10
C ASP A 63 2.92 -2.34 7.63
N TRP A 64 3.23 -3.45 8.30
CA TRP A 64 4.50 -3.62 9.01
C TRP A 64 5.49 -4.48 8.24
N ALA A 65 5.04 -5.58 7.64
CA ALA A 65 5.90 -6.48 6.88
C ALA A 65 6.62 -5.79 5.69
N PRO A 66 5.97 -4.86 4.93
CA PRO A 66 6.64 -4.15 3.84
C PRO A 66 7.78 -3.22 4.30
N LEU A 67 7.80 -2.82 5.57
CA LEU A 67 8.85 -1.99 6.13
C LEU A 67 10.16 -2.77 6.38
N GLY A 68 10.16 -4.09 6.19
CA GLY A 68 11.35 -4.93 6.36
C GLY A 68 11.82 -5.05 7.82
N LEU A 69 10.97 -4.70 8.79
CA LEU A 69 11.31 -4.67 10.23
C LEU A 69 11.55 -6.06 10.84
N GLY A 70 11.38 -7.13 10.07
CA GLY A 70 11.62 -8.51 10.48
C GLY A 70 12.84 -9.18 9.80
N GLU A 71 13.56 -8.48 8.92
CA GLU A 71 14.72 -9.03 8.21
C GLU A 71 16.01 -8.77 8.99
N GLU A 72 16.85 -9.80 9.22
CA GLU A 72 18.08 -9.65 10.03
C GLU A 72 19.27 -9.03 9.27
N ARG A 73 19.25 -9.04 7.92
CA ARG A 73 20.42 -8.66 7.10
C ARG A 73 20.04 -7.80 5.91
N PHE A 74 20.77 -6.71 5.72
CA PHE A 74 20.55 -5.73 4.66
C PHE A 74 21.76 -5.64 3.72
N LEU A 75 21.52 -5.48 2.41
CA LEU A 75 22.59 -5.20 1.46
C LEU A 75 22.96 -3.72 1.53
N ASN A 76 24.14 -3.43 2.08
CA ASN A 76 24.72 -2.10 2.02
C ASN A 76 25.24 -1.83 0.61
N LEU A 77 24.57 -0.94 -0.14
CA LEU A 77 24.91 -0.62 -1.53
C LEU A 77 26.25 0.10 -1.67
N MET A 78 26.72 0.79 -0.61
CA MET A 78 28.00 1.50 -0.62
C MET A 78 29.18 0.55 -0.44
N THR A 79 28.98 -0.58 0.24
CA THR A 79 30.03 -1.58 0.53
C THR A 79 29.83 -2.89 -0.24
N ALA A 80 28.68 -3.07 -0.89
CA ALA A 80 28.22 -4.31 -1.51
C ALA A 80 28.24 -5.53 -0.57
N ARG A 81 27.97 -5.32 0.73
CA ARG A 81 27.99 -6.37 1.76
C ARG A 81 26.66 -6.51 2.45
N LEU A 82 26.36 -7.73 2.89
CA LEU A 82 25.22 -8.00 3.77
C LEU A 82 25.61 -7.71 5.23
N GLU A 83 24.99 -6.69 5.81
CA GLU A 83 25.26 -6.19 7.16
C GLU A 83 24.07 -6.48 8.09
N GLN A 84 24.36 -6.79 9.36
CA GLN A 84 23.35 -6.96 10.41
C GLN A 84 23.06 -5.59 11.01
N ALA A 85 22.21 -4.82 10.35
CA ALA A 85 21.80 -3.48 10.77
C ALA A 85 20.28 -3.40 10.98
N ALA A 86 19.63 -4.55 11.17
CA ALA A 86 18.19 -4.69 11.18
C ALA A 86 17.54 -3.88 12.29
N ASP A 87 18.05 -4.02 13.51
CA ASP A 87 17.49 -3.35 14.67
C ASP A 87 17.67 -1.84 14.59
N GLU A 88 18.83 -1.37 14.12
CA GLU A 88 19.10 0.06 13.96
C GLU A 88 18.26 0.69 12.85
N LEU A 89 18.13 0.00 11.71
CA LEU A 89 17.29 0.45 10.59
C LEU A 89 15.81 0.41 10.97
N ALA A 90 15.38 -0.62 11.70
CA ALA A 90 14.02 -0.73 12.20
C ALA A 90 13.69 0.36 13.23
N GLU A 91 14.59 0.61 14.18
CA GLU A 91 14.42 1.68 15.15
C GLU A 91 14.40 3.05 14.46
N GLN A 92 15.26 3.27 13.47
CA GLN A 92 15.27 4.50 12.68
C GLN A 92 13.98 4.67 11.87
N ALA A 93 13.48 3.60 11.25
CA ALA A 93 12.21 3.61 10.52
C ALA A 93 11.04 3.92 11.46
N VAL A 94 10.95 3.26 12.62
CA VAL A 94 9.93 3.53 13.65
C VAL A 94 10.01 4.97 14.15
N ARG A 95 11.21 5.53 14.37
CA ARG A 95 11.39 6.92 14.78
C ARG A 95 10.90 7.90 13.71
N ARG A 96 11.21 7.67 12.44
CA ARG A 96 10.72 8.48 11.30
C ARG A 96 9.20 8.43 11.19
N ILE A 97 8.64 7.23 11.23
CA ILE A 97 7.21 6.94 11.31
C ILE A 97 6.54 7.74 12.44
N ARG A 98 7.08 7.67 13.66
CA ARG A 98 6.55 8.42 14.82
C ARG A 98 6.69 9.93 14.67
N ALA A 99 7.70 10.40 13.94
CA ALA A 99 7.89 11.83 13.64
C ALA A 99 6.96 12.35 12.52
N GLY A 100 6.17 11.46 11.88
CA GLY A 100 5.31 11.82 10.75
C GLY A 100 6.00 11.71 9.39
N ASP A 101 7.27 11.30 9.37
CA ASP A 101 8.02 10.97 8.15
C ASP A 101 7.70 9.54 7.74
N TRP A 102 6.51 9.37 7.19
CA TRP A 102 6.05 8.09 6.70
C TRP A 102 6.60 7.83 5.30
N PRO A 103 6.95 6.57 4.98
CA PRO A 103 7.27 6.20 3.60
C PRO A 103 6.09 6.48 2.67
N TRP A 104 4.87 6.53 3.19
CA TRP A 104 3.68 6.78 2.40
C TRP A 104 3.02 8.07 2.86
N SER A 105 2.83 8.98 1.91
CA SER A 105 2.00 10.16 2.11
C SER A 105 0.98 10.27 0.98
N PHE A 106 -0.21 10.75 1.32
CA PHE A 106 -1.26 11.06 0.37
C PHE A 106 -1.69 12.51 0.60
N TYR A 107 -2.26 13.16 -0.41
CA TYR A 107 -2.77 14.50 -0.24
C TYR A 107 -4.20 14.48 0.32
N CYS A 108 -4.40 15.04 1.51
CA CYS A 108 -5.71 15.16 2.14
C CYS A 108 -6.32 16.51 1.76
N TYR A 109 -7.25 16.51 0.79
CA TYR A 109 -7.93 17.73 0.35
C TYR A 109 -8.71 18.45 1.45
N PRO A 110 -9.46 17.77 2.34
CA PRO A 110 -10.14 18.44 3.44
C PRO A 110 -9.22 19.22 4.38
N GLU A 111 -7.96 18.82 4.46
CA GLU A 111 -6.96 19.45 5.33
C GLU A 111 -5.88 20.23 4.56
N ASP A 112 -5.98 20.27 3.24
CA ASP A 112 -5.07 20.96 2.32
C ASP A 112 -3.58 20.64 2.56
N ARG A 113 -3.26 19.38 2.93
CA ARG A 113 -1.89 18.98 3.26
C ARG A 113 -1.61 17.50 3.00
N PRO A 114 -0.34 17.12 2.76
CA PRO A 114 0.06 15.73 2.75
C PRO A 114 -0.12 15.11 4.15
N ARG A 115 -0.65 13.90 4.19
CA ARG A 115 -0.87 13.11 5.38
C ARG A 115 -0.25 11.74 5.23
N PRO A 116 0.27 11.16 6.32
CA PRO A 116 0.76 9.80 6.29
C PRO A 116 -0.38 8.80 6.14
N VAL A 117 -0.10 7.67 5.50
CA VAL A 117 -1.07 6.60 5.24
C VAL A 117 -0.43 5.23 5.37
N TYR A 118 -1.24 4.21 5.58
CA TYR A 118 -0.87 2.80 5.57
C TYR A 118 -1.65 2.04 4.47
N PRO A 119 -1.15 0.93 3.90
CA PRO A 119 -1.88 0.08 2.96
C PRO A 119 -3.22 -0.40 3.48
N SER A 120 -3.36 -0.61 4.80
CA SER A 120 -4.64 -0.90 5.45
C SER A 120 -5.70 0.21 5.32
N SER A 121 -5.29 1.43 4.98
CA SER A 121 -6.18 2.57 4.71
C SER A 121 -6.60 2.64 3.24
N PHE A 122 -5.99 1.80 2.39
CA PHE A 122 -6.41 1.60 1.01
C PHE A 122 -7.62 0.69 1.01
N PHE A 123 -8.50 0.91 0.05
CA PHE A 123 -9.72 0.11 -0.02
C PHE A 123 -10.19 -0.13 -1.45
N LEU A 124 -9.74 0.68 -2.41
CA LEU A 124 -9.89 0.40 -3.83
C LEU A 124 -8.65 0.79 -4.63
N LEU A 125 -8.23 -0.13 -5.50
CA LEU A 125 -7.12 0.01 -6.44
C LEU A 125 -7.63 -0.30 -7.85
N ALA A 126 -7.58 0.69 -8.73
CA ALA A 126 -8.09 0.58 -10.10
C ALA A 126 -6.93 0.71 -11.11
N PRO A 127 -6.66 -0.32 -11.93
CA PRO A 127 -5.64 -0.23 -12.98
C PRO A 127 -6.10 0.70 -14.11
N GLY A 128 -5.18 1.52 -14.61
CA GLY A 128 -5.32 2.31 -15.85
C GLY A 128 -4.18 1.99 -16.83
N ASP A 129 -4.11 2.75 -17.94
CA ASP A 129 -3.09 2.58 -18.98
C ASP A 129 -1.69 3.03 -18.50
N GLY A 130 -1.04 2.17 -17.71
CA GLY A 130 0.29 2.42 -17.14
C GLY A 130 0.32 3.27 -15.87
N THR A 131 -0.86 3.56 -15.30
CA THR A 131 -1.03 4.28 -14.02
C THR A 131 -2.00 3.53 -13.13
N LEU A 132 -1.83 3.62 -11.81
CA LEU A 132 -2.75 3.03 -10.84
C LEU A 132 -3.54 4.13 -10.13
N GLY A 133 -4.87 4.03 -10.14
CA GLY A 133 -5.74 4.86 -9.32
C GLY A 133 -5.86 4.26 -7.93
N LEU A 134 -5.50 5.04 -6.90
CA LEU A 134 -5.55 4.60 -5.50
C LEU A 134 -6.59 5.41 -4.72
N ALA A 135 -7.60 4.75 -4.18
CA ALA A 135 -8.53 5.34 -3.24
C ALA A 135 -8.13 5.02 -1.80
N VAL A 136 -8.05 6.06 -0.98
CA VAL A 136 -7.63 6.00 0.41
C VAL A 136 -8.71 6.60 1.31
N ARG A 137 -9.04 5.95 2.43
CA ARG A 137 -9.77 6.62 3.51
C ARG A 137 -8.76 7.30 4.42
N CYS A 138 -8.79 8.63 4.45
CA CYS A 138 -7.91 9.42 5.30
C CYS A 138 -8.05 8.97 6.77
N PRO A 139 -6.96 8.51 7.43
CA PRO A 139 -7.04 8.09 8.83
C PRO A 139 -7.41 9.23 9.79
N ALA A 140 -7.16 10.48 9.40
CA ALA A 140 -7.40 11.66 10.24
C ALA A 140 -8.84 12.20 10.15
N CYS A 141 -9.38 12.31 8.94
CA CYS A 141 -10.69 12.94 8.70
C CYS A 141 -11.76 11.97 8.17
N GLY A 142 -11.39 10.72 7.88
CA GLY A 142 -12.29 9.66 7.41
C GLY A 142 -12.81 9.84 5.98
N ARG A 143 -12.49 10.95 5.31
CA ARG A 143 -12.89 11.19 3.93
C ARG A 143 -12.06 10.37 2.95
N VAL A 144 -12.70 10.02 1.86
CA VAL A 144 -12.03 9.42 0.71
C VAL A 144 -11.14 10.47 0.08
N SER A 145 -9.96 10.05 -0.34
CA SER A 145 -9.04 10.84 -1.15
C SER A 145 -8.47 9.91 -2.21
N VAL A 146 -8.58 10.32 -3.48
CA VAL A 146 -8.03 9.56 -4.60
C VAL A 146 -6.69 10.15 -4.95
N ASN A 147 -5.70 9.31 -5.19
CA ASN A 147 -4.40 9.75 -5.72
C ASN A 147 -4.11 8.95 -6.98
N LEU A 148 -3.71 9.66 -8.04
CA LEU A 148 -3.11 9.03 -9.21
C LEU A 148 -1.67 8.74 -8.87
N VAL A 149 -1.30 7.50 -9.11
CA VAL A 149 0.03 7.02 -8.80
C VAL A 149 0.77 6.79 -10.11
N SER A 150 1.82 7.58 -10.32
CA SER A 150 2.71 7.43 -11.48
C SER A 150 4.17 7.61 -11.08
N HIS A 151 5.00 6.71 -11.62
CA HIS A 151 6.46 6.66 -11.64
C HIS A 151 7.21 6.04 -10.42
N GLU A 152 8.28 5.30 -10.77
CA GLU A 152 9.21 4.62 -9.86
C GLU A 152 9.88 5.61 -8.90
N HIS A 153 9.83 5.31 -7.60
CA HIS A 153 10.73 5.89 -6.60
C HIS A 153 11.68 4.82 -6.08
N VAL A 154 12.98 5.15 -6.07
CA VAL A 154 14.05 4.28 -5.56
C VAL A 154 14.07 4.27 -4.02
N ASP A 155 13.39 5.24 -3.38
CA ASP A 155 13.51 5.51 -1.94
C ASP A 155 12.30 5.07 -1.08
N LEU A 156 11.38 4.30 -1.66
CA LEU A 156 10.21 3.78 -0.96
C LEU A 156 10.30 2.26 -0.78
N PRO A 157 9.72 1.69 0.30
CA PRO A 157 9.73 0.25 0.56
C PRO A 157 9.03 -0.59 -0.53
N PHE A 158 8.45 0.07 -1.54
CA PHE A 158 7.93 -0.54 -2.77
C PHE A 158 8.96 -0.60 -3.91
N HIS A 159 10.26 -0.70 -3.61
CA HIS A 159 11.35 -0.79 -4.61
C HIS A 159 11.04 -1.71 -5.82
N ASN A 160 10.17 -2.71 -5.64
CA ASN A 160 9.82 -3.72 -6.64
C ASN A 160 8.38 -3.61 -7.19
N ASP A 161 7.53 -2.71 -6.69
CA ASP A 161 6.20 -2.43 -7.27
C ASP A 161 6.26 -1.16 -8.13
N ARG A 162 6.60 -1.36 -9.41
CA ARG A 162 6.84 -0.30 -10.40
C ARG A 162 5.62 0.57 -10.70
N GLU A 163 4.45 0.13 -10.25
CA GLU A 163 3.17 0.78 -10.49
C GLU A 163 2.79 1.74 -9.35
N ILE A 164 3.62 1.83 -8.29
CA ILE A 164 3.36 2.65 -7.09
C ILE A 164 4.43 3.75 -6.88
N GLY A 165 4.01 5.01 -6.71
CA GLY A 165 4.78 6.26 -6.61
C GLY A 165 3.97 7.42 -5.99
N VAL A 166 4.61 8.54 -5.67
CA VAL A 166 3.97 9.67 -4.95
C VAL A 166 3.86 10.89 -5.85
N VAL A 167 2.64 11.41 -6.04
CA VAL A 167 2.42 12.63 -6.84
C VAL A 167 2.38 13.87 -5.94
N PRO A 168 3.20 14.91 -6.20
CA PRO A 168 3.35 16.03 -5.26
C PRO A 168 2.20 17.04 -5.24
N HIS A 169 1.48 17.31 -6.34
CA HIS A 169 0.49 18.39 -6.43
C HIS A 169 -0.60 18.09 -7.47
N VAL A 170 -1.86 18.43 -7.16
CA VAL A 170 -2.98 18.50 -8.11
C VAL A 170 -3.84 19.73 -7.75
N PHE A 171 -3.87 20.79 -8.57
CA PHE A 171 -4.78 21.96 -8.46
C PHE A 171 -4.90 22.72 -9.79
N ALA A 172 -6.05 23.27 -10.21
CA ALA A 172 -7.09 23.93 -9.41
C ALA A 172 -8.55 23.70 -9.87
N THR A 173 -8.80 22.91 -10.92
CA THR A 173 -10.12 22.35 -11.26
C THR A 173 -10.35 20.99 -10.56
N ASP A 174 -9.36 20.60 -9.74
CA ASP A 174 -8.88 19.22 -9.69
C ASP A 174 -9.35 18.45 -8.46
N ALA A 175 -9.96 19.20 -7.55
CA ALA A 175 -10.82 18.71 -6.51
C ALA A 175 -12.29 18.73 -6.94
N GLU A 176 -12.67 19.43 -8.03
CA GLU A 176 -14.09 19.63 -8.38
C GLU A 176 -14.74 18.39 -8.97
N HIS A 177 -13.88 17.43 -9.30
CA HIS A 177 -14.19 16.05 -9.63
C HIS A 177 -13.22 15.08 -8.91
N MET A 178 -12.60 15.46 -7.79
CA MET A 178 -12.12 14.41 -6.88
C MET A 178 -13.30 13.53 -6.60
N VAL A 179 -14.37 14.17 -6.09
CA VAL A 179 -15.65 14.66 -6.68
C VAL A 179 -16.20 14.02 -7.95
N GLU A 180 -17.50 13.89 -8.05
CA GLU A 180 -17.98 12.61 -8.56
C GLU A 180 -17.31 11.49 -7.76
N GLU A 181 -17.15 11.72 -6.44
CA GLU A 181 -15.93 11.44 -5.67
C GLU A 181 -15.73 10.02 -5.35
N PHE A 182 -15.38 9.27 -6.38
CA PHE A 182 -15.88 7.93 -6.39
C PHE A 182 -17.39 7.92 -6.05
N ARG A 183 -18.16 8.85 -6.66
CA ARG A 183 -19.63 9.10 -6.56
C ARG A 183 -20.43 7.86 -6.91
N THR A 184 -19.72 6.80 -7.22
CA THR A 184 -20.15 5.46 -7.44
C THR A 184 -19.04 4.46 -7.04
N GLU A 185 -18.18 4.63 -6.04
CA GLU A 185 -17.50 3.46 -5.42
C GLU A 185 -18.45 2.37 -4.92
N LEU A 186 -19.75 2.57 -5.04
CA LEU A 186 -20.55 3.25 -4.02
C LEU A 186 -22.00 3.22 -4.45
N ASP A 187 -22.34 3.36 -5.75
CA ASP A 187 -23.77 3.38 -6.09
C ASP A 187 -24.46 2.07 -5.69
N SER A 188 -23.72 0.96 -5.56
CA SER A 188 -24.27 -0.41 -5.59
C SER A 188 -23.22 -1.46 -5.28
#